data_AF-A0A9P5BSS4-F1
#
_entry.id   AF-A0A9P5BSS4-F1
#
_cell.length_a   1.000
_cell.length_b   1.000
_cell.length_c   1.000
_cell.angle_alpha   90.00
_cell.angle_beta   90.00
_cell.angle_gamma   90.00
#
_symmetry.space_group_name_H-M   'P 1'
#
loop_
_entity.id
_entity.type
_entity.pdbx_description
1 polymer ?
#
loop_
_entity_poly.entity_id
_entity_poly.type
_entity_poly.pdbx_seq_one_letter_code
_entity_poly.pdbx_strand_id
1 'polypeptide(L)'
;MAASVASLALKCSDGNLMKQARMHYAKALCQTNKCLSSTDLAVQDSTLAAVLLLGLFEAIVFTGQQSLDSWNAHTVGAVELLRLRGPKQLETPLGRTLFLHSSGNIRTSCAHTKRAVPPRLLQLFESAKPMLDLSDPFLMTAPIVDRVASLRSRIERVHDQNRRDLVWEALDLDIETLRLGQGVAEDWKFTARLPGQSSRLTYKGISLRYPSLRALRYWNALRIIRMFLNDLVWVQSSKILQQGPDLDDETDYEELQTSAKRNMSTLVVEVLASCA
;
A
#
# COMPACT_ATOMS: atom_id res chain seq x y z
N MET A 1 -11.75 2.40 19.33
CA MET A 1 -12.97 1.62 19.61
C MET A 1 -13.79 1.31 18.37
N ALA A 2 -14.18 2.29 17.53
CA ALA A 2 -14.99 2.00 16.33
C ALA A 2 -14.37 0.93 15.42
N ALA A 3 -13.13 1.14 14.94
CA ALA A 3 -12.45 0.19 14.04
C ALA A 3 -12.25 -1.20 14.67
N SER A 4 -11.84 -1.26 15.94
CA SER A 4 -11.62 -2.54 16.65
C SER A 4 -12.91 -3.33 16.85
N VAL A 5 -14.01 -2.66 17.21
CA VAL A 5 -15.34 -3.30 17.36
C VAL A 5 -15.88 -3.72 16.00
N ALA A 6 -15.67 -2.94 14.94
CA ALA A 6 -16.03 -3.33 13.57
C ALA A 6 -15.30 -4.60 13.11
N SER A 7 -13.98 -4.67 13.32
CA SER A 7 -13.20 -5.87 13.00
C SER A 7 -13.69 -7.10 13.76
N LEU A 8 -14.01 -6.96 15.05
CA LEU A 8 -14.57 -8.05 15.85
C LEU A 8 -15.96 -8.46 15.33
N ALA A 9 -16.82 -7.49 15.03
CA ALA A 9 -18.15 -7.72 14.49
C ALA A 9 -18.10 -8.52 13.18
N LEU A 10 -17.17 -8.21 12.28
CA LEU A 10 -16.95 -8.97 11.05
C LEU A 10 -16.46 -10.39 11.33
N LYS A 11 -15.52 -10.56 12.26
CA LYS A 11 -14.98 -11.87 12.61
C LYS A 11 -16.03 -12.79 13.24
N CYS A 12 -16.94 -12.23 14.02
CA CYS A 12 -18.01 -12.96 14.71
C CYS A 12 -19.33 -12.97 13.93
N SER A 13 -19.41 -12.30 12.79
CA SER A 13 -20.64 -12.07 12.03
C SER A 13 -21.79 -11.48 12.89
N ASP A 14 -21.47 -10.57 13.80
CA ASP A 14 -22.41 -9.99 14.77
C ASP A 14 -22.89 -8.59 14.36
N GLY A 15 -24.16 -8.50 13.97
CA GLY A 15 -24.80 -7.24 13.56
C GLY A 15 -24.98 -6.21 14.69
N ASN A 16 -25.11 -6.65 15.94
CA ASN A 16 -25.22 -5.75 17.09
C ASN A 16 -23.89 -5.08 17.40
N LEU A 17 -22.79 -5.83 17.35
CA LEU A 17 -21.45 -5.26 17.45
C LEU A 17 -21.18 -4.29 16.30
N MET A 18 -21.62 -4.60 15.08
CA MET A 18 -21.49 -3.68 13.94
C MET A 18 -22.29 -2.39 14.17
N LYS A 19 -23.49 -2.46 14.73
CA LYS A 19 -24.29 -1.29 15.10
C LYS A 19 -23.57 -0.41 16.13
N GLN A 20 -23.01 -1.01 17.17
CA GLN A 20 -22.21 -0.28 18.17
C GLN A 20 -20.97 0.37 17.55
N ALA A 21 -20.27 -0.35 16.66
CA ALA A 21 -19.11 0.18 15.94
C ALA A 21 -19.48 1.44 15.13
N ARG A 22 -20.62 1.41 14.42
CA ARG A 22 -21.16 2.56 13.66
C ARG A 22 -21.54 3.72 14.57
N MET A 23 -22.09 3.47 15.76
CA MET A 23 -22.37 4.53 16.74
C MET A 23 -21.09 5.21 17.23
N HIS A 24 -20.06 4.43 17.57
CA HIS A 24 -18.76 4.98 17.94
C HIS A 24 -18.12 5.76 16.80
N TYR A 25 -18.24 5.26 15.57
CA TYR A 25 -17.77 5.95 14.37
C TYR A 25 -18.45 7.30 14.20
N ALA A 26 -19.79 7.37 14.23
CA ALA A 26 -20.53 8.61 14.07
C ALA A 26 -20.18 9.66 15.14
N LYS A 27 -20.02 9.22 16.40
CA LYS A 27 -19.59 10.09 17.50
C LYS A 27 -18.18 10.63 17.26
N ALA A 28 -17.24 9.76 16.90
CA ALA A 28 -15.86 10.15 16.62
C ALA A 28 -15.79 11.11 15.43
N LEU A 29 -16.52 10.84 14.35
CA LEU A 29 -16.59 11.71 13.17
C LEU A 29 -17.08 13.12 13.53
N CYS A 30 -18.16 13.24 14.32
CA CYS A 30 -18.66 14.54 14.79
C CYS A 30 -17.62 15.30 15.62
N GLN A 31 -16.93 14.60 16.54
CA GLN A 31 -15.89 15.22 17.36
C GLN A 31 -14.67 15.64 16.52
N THR A 32 -14.20 14.78 15.61
CA THR A 32 -13.10 15.09 14.71
C THR A 32 -13.43 16.29 13.83
N ASN A 33 -14.65 16.37 13.27
CA ASN A 33 -15.07 17.54 12.49
C ASN A 33 -15.03 18.83 13.31
N LYS A 34 -15.44 18.81 14.58
CA LYS A 34 -15.31 19.97 15.48
C LYS A 34 -13.86 20.38 15.69
N CYS A 35 -12.95 19.42 15.88
CA CYS A 35 -11.53 19.72 16.00
C CYS A 35 -10.95 20.29 14.70
N LEU A 36 -11.35 19.75 13.53
CA LEU A 36 -10.88 20.23 12.23
C LEU A 36 -11.37 21.65 11.89
N SER A 37 -12.50 22.08 12.46
CA SER A 37 -13.00 23.46 12.31
C SER A 37 -12.21 24.51 13.10
N SER A 38 -11.28 24.10 13.97
CA SER A 38 -10.41 25.01 14.73
C SER A 38 -8.97 24.82 14.29
N THR A 39 -8.28 25.89 13.89
CA THR A 39 -6.89 25.82 13.43
C THR A 39 -5.95 25.22 14.48
N ASP A 40 -6.13 25.59 15.76
CA ASP A 40 -5.28 25.11 16.85
C ASP A 40 -5.51 23.63 17.17
N LEU A 41 -6.76 23.17 17.10
CA LEU A 41 -7.09 21.76 17.36
C LEU A 41 -6.78 20.87 16.14
N ALA A 42 -6.93 21.39 14.93
CA ALA A 42 -6.66 20.66 13.69
C ALA A 42 -5.21 20.17 13.63
N VAL A 43 -4.26 20.98 14.10
CA VAL A 43 -2.84 20.64 14.03
C VAL A 43 -2.37 19.64 15.11
N GLN A 44 -3.25 19.25 16.05
CA GLN A 44 -2.89 18.32 17.13
C GLN A 44 -2.74 16.88 16.65
N ASP A 45 -1.76 16.15 17.20
CA ASP A 45 -1.53 14.70 16.97
C ASP A 45 -2.80 13.87 17.17
N SER A 46 -3.60 14.20 18.19
CA SER A 46 -4.88 13.56 18.49
C SER A 46 -5.88 13.66 17.33
N THR A 47 -5.95 14.82 16.66
CA THR A 47 -6.85 15.04 15.54
C THR A 47 -6.41 14.23 14.32
N LEU A 48 -5.12 14.23 13.98
CA LEU A 48 -4.60 13.41 12.88
C LEU A 48 -4.78 11.91 13.17
N ALA A 49 -4.52 11.46 14.39
CA ALA A 49 -4.76 10.08 14.80
C ALA A 49 -6.25 9.69 14.68
N ALA A 50 -7.17 10.59 15.08
CA ALA A 50 -8.60 10.37 14.92
C ALA A 50 -9.00 10.24 13.44
N VAL A 51 -8.48 11.11 12.56
CA VAL A 51 -8.69 11.02 11.11
C VAL A 51 -8.23 9.66 10.58
N LEU A 52 -7.01 9.23 10.91
CA LEU A 52 -6.47 7.94 10.46
C LEU A 52 -7.32 6.74 10.95
N LEU A 53 -7.80 6.79 12.19
CA LEU A 53 -8.66 5.73 12.75
C LEU A 53 -10.06 5.71 12.13
N LEU A 54 -10.61 6.86 11.75
CA LEU A 54 -11.85 6.94 10.97
C LEU A 54 -11.64 6.32 9.59
N GLY A 55 -10.55 6.68 8.89
CA GLY A 55 -10.22 6.07 7.59
C GLY A 55 -10.03 4.56 7.66
N LEU A 56 -9.42 4.06 8.74
CA LEU A 56 -9.32 2.61 8.98
C LEU A 56 -10.71 1.96 9.17
N PHE A 57 -11.61 2.59 9.93
CA PHE A 57 -12.98 2.11 10.06
C PHE A 57 -13.70 2.06 8.71
N GLU A 58 -13.58 3.12 7.91
CA GLU A 58 -14.16 3.21 6.57
C GLU A 58 -13.65 2.07 5.68
N ALA A 59 -12.34 1.79 5.70
CA ALA A 59 -11.75 0.69 4.94
C ALA A 59 -12.20 -0.71 5.39
N ILE A 60 -12.56 -0.87 6.67
CA ILE A 60 -13.08 -2.15 7.20
C ILE A 60 -14.55 -2.35 6.82
N VAL A 61 -15.36 -1.29 6.89
CA VAL A 61 -16.82 -1.39 6.86
C VAL A 61 -17.43 -1.07 5.49
N PHE A 62 -16.82 -0.15 4.73
CA PHE A 62 -17.34 0.28 3.43
C PHE A 62 -16.56 -0.42 2.30
N THR A 63 -17.27 -1.18 1.48
CA THR A 63 -16.70 -1.93 0.34
C THR A 63 -17.26 -1.43 -0.99
N GLY A 64 -16.52 -1.63 -2.08
CA GLY A 64 -16.97 -1.30 -3.44
C GLY A 64 -16.84 0.20 -3.80
N GLN A 65 -17.68 0.69 -4.71
CA GLN A 65 -17.50 2.03 -5.29
C GLN A 65 -17.60 3.18 -4.27
N GLN A 66 -18.46 3.04 -3.25
CA GLN A 66 -18.58 4.03 -2.17
C GLN A 66 -17.28 4.18 -1.36
N SER A 67 -16.44 3.14 -1.32
CA SER A 67 -15.13 3.21 -0.65
C SER A 67 -14.14 4.04 -1.47
N LEU A 68 -14.17 3.99 -2.80
CA LEU A 68 -13.20 4.70 -3.65
C LEU A 68 -13.33 6.23 -3.55
N ASP A 69 -14.56 6.76 -3.54
CA ASP A 69 -14.80 8.20 -3.42
C ASP A 69 -14.46 8.71 -2.01
N SER A 70 -14.87 7.96 -0.98
CA SER A 70 -14.50 8.22 0.43
C SER A 70 -12.98 8.23 0.60
N TRP A 71 -12.27 7.23 0.08
CA TRP A 71 -10.81 7.14 0.16
C TRP A 71 -10.10 8.28 -0.55
N ASN A 72 -10.63 8.74 -1.69
CA ASN A 72 -10.08 9.89 -2.38
C ASN A 72 -10.27 11.18 -1.57
N ALA A 73 -11.46 11.44 -1.04
CA ALA A 73 -11.71 12.59 -0.20
C ALA A 73 -10.84 12.56 1.07
N HIS A 74 -10.72 11.38 1.69
CA HIS A 74 -9.83 11.14 2.83
C HIS A 74 -8.37 11.44 2.49
N THR A 75 -7.91 11.00 1.32
CA THR A 75 -6.55 11.23 0.82
C THR A 75 -6.26 12.72 0.67
N VAL A 76 -7.14 13.46 -0.01
CA VAL A 76 -6.99 14.91 -0.20
C VAL A 76 -7.00 15.63 1.15
N GLY A 77 -7.94 15.30 2.03
CA GLY A 77 -8.02 15.88 3.37
C GLY A 77 -6.77 15.61 4.21
N ALA A 78 -6.24 14.38 4.17
CA ALA A 78 -5.02 14.02 4.90
C ALA A 78 -3.80 14.79 4.39
N VAL A 79 -3.65 14.96 3.07
CA VAL A 79 -2.56 15.78 2.50
C VAL A 79 -2.65 17.21 3.02
N GLU A 80 -3.81 17.84 2.95
CA GLU A 80 -3.97 19.23 3.42
C GLU A 80 -3.79 19.36 4.94
N LEU A 81 -4.19 18.35 5.71
CA LEU A 81 -3.95 18.31 7.16
C LEU A 81 -2.45 18.20 7.49
N LEU A 82 -1.70 17.35 6.77
CA LEU A 82 -0.24 17.28 6.92
C LEU A 82 0.42 18.61 6.56
N ARG A 83 -0.08 19.32 5.53
CA ARG A 83 0.42 20.66 5.17
C ARG A 83 0.14 21.68 6.26
N LEU A 84 -1.08 21.71 6.79
CA LEU A 84 -1.51 22.64 7.83
C LEU A 84 -0.67 22.49 9.11
N ARG A 85 -0.33 21.25 9.47
CA ARG A 85 0.52 20.94 10.63
C ARG A 85 1.96 21.44 10.48
N GLY A 86 2.43 21.62 9.25
CA GLY A 86 3.76 22.16 8.95
C GLY A 86 4.92 21.32 9.48
N PRO A 87 6.16 21.85 9.46
CA PRO A 87 7.35 21.11 9.86
C PRO A 87 7.40 20.77 11.36
N LYS A 88 6.70 21.53 12.22
CA LYS A 88 6.66 21.30 13.68
C LYS A 88 6.18 19.90 14.05
N GLN A 89 5.33 19.28 13.23
CA GLN A 89 4.89 17.89 13.47
C GLN A 89 6.04 16.88 13.44
N LEU A 90 7.18 17.25 12.85
CA LEU A 90 8.35 16.38 12.77
C LEU A 90 9.28 16.58 13.96
N GLU A 91 9.00 17.48 14.90
CA GLU A 91 9.89 17.72 16.05
C GLU A 91 9.76 16.60 17.10
N THR A 92 8.59 15.97 17.22
CA THR A 92 8.31 14.90 18.20
C THR A 92 8.37 13.50 17.58
N PRO A 93 8.69 12.43 18.34
CA PRO A 93 8.66 11.06 17.84
C PRO A 93 7.27 10.61 17.37
N LEU A 94 6.22 11.01 18.10
CA LEU A 94 4.83 10.69 17.74
C LEU A 94 4.43 11.37 16.44
N GLY A 95 4.72 12.66 16.30
CA GLY A 95 4.36 13.41 15.10
C GLY A 95 5.08 12.91 13.84
N ARG A 96 6.37 12.52 13.94
CA ARG A 96 7.09 11.82 12.86
C ARG A 96 6.40 10.51 12.47
N THR A 97 6.02 9.70 13.46
CA THR A 97 5.32 8.42 13.24
C THR A 97 3.98 8.64 12.52
N LEU A 98 3.19 9.63 12.97
CA LEU A 98 1.92 9.98 12.35
C LEU A 98 2.10 10.51 10.93
N PHE A 99 3.11 11.35 10.68
CA PHE A 99 3.44 11.85 9.35
C PHE A 99 3.79 10.70 8.39
N LEU A 100 4.66 9.79 8.81
CA LEU A 100 5.06 8.62 8.01
C LEU A 100 3.88 7.69 7.73
N HIS A 101 3.07 7.39 8.76
CA HIS A 101 1.90 6.53 8.61
C HIS A 101 0.86 7.15 7.66
N SER A 102 0.59 8.43 7.81
CA SER A 102 -0.34 9.17 6.94
C SER A 102 0.16 9.20 5.50
N SER A 103 1.44 9.49 5.31
CA SER A 103 2.09 9.52 4.00
C SER A 103 2.03 8.16 3.31
N GLY A 104 2.25 7.06 4.05
CA GLY A 104 2.10 5.70 3.55
C GLY A 104 0.66 5.39 3.13
N ASN A 105 -0.33 5.71 3.98
CA ASN A 105 -1.74 5.47 3.69
C ASN A 105 -2.20 6.24 2.44
N ILE A 106 -1.78 7.50 2.28
CA ILE A 106 -2.07 8.29 1.08
C ILE A 106 -1.52 7.59 -0.18
N ARG A 107 -0.25 7.19 -0.17
CA ARG A 107 0.38 6.50 -1.31
C ARG A 107 -0.34 5.21 -1.67
N THR A 108 -0.64 4.38 -0.68
CA THR A 108 -1.40 3.15 -0.86
C THR A 108 -2.79 3.44 -1.44
N SER A 109 -3.51 4.43 -0.92
CA SER A 109 -4.81 4.85 -1.42
C SER A 109 -4.74 5.30 -2.89
N CYS A 110 -3.73 6.11 -3.25
CA CYS A 110 -3.48 6.53 -4.64
C CYS A 110 -3.25 5.33 -5.56
N ALA A 111 -2.40 4.38 -5.15
CA ALA A 111 -2.15 3.15 -5.93
C ALA A 111 -3.45 2.34 -6.13
N HIS A 112 -4.25 2.14 -5.07
CA HIS A 112 -5.52 1.41 -5.17
C HIS A 112 -6.56 2.13 -6.04
N THR A 113 -6.69 3.44 -5.90
CA THR A 113 -7.65 4.28 -6.64
C THR A 113 -7.18 4.67 -8.04
N LYS A 114 -6.05 4.11 -8.51
CA LYS A 114 -5.45 4.38 -9.83
C LYS A 114 -5.20 5.88 -10.05
N ARG A 115 -4.61 6.55 -9.07
CA ARG A 115 -4.24 7.96 -9.14
C ARG A 115 -2.76 8.13 -8.83
N ALA A 116 -2.14 9.12 -9.45
CA ALA A 116 -0.79 9.52 -9.08
C ALA A 116 -0.81 10.14 -7.67
N VAL A 117 0.32 10.01 -6.97
CA VAL A 117 0.50 10.62 -5.66
C VAL A 117 0.53 12.15 -5.80
N PRO A 118 -0.23 12.91 -4.99
CA PRO A 118 -0.29 14.36 -5.13
C PRO A 118 1.10 15.00 -4.99
N PRO A 119 1.52 15.91 -5.91
CA PRO A 119 2.82 16.58 -5.83
C PRO A 119 3.06 17.30 -4.51
N ARG A 120 1.98 17.79 -3.88
CA ARG A 120 2.02 18.42 -2.56
C ARG A 120 2.54 17.47 -1.48
N LEU A 121 2.17 16.19 -1.52
CA LEU A 121 2.71 15.20 -0.58
C LEU A 121 4.18 14.93 -0.88
N LEU A 122 4.55 14.80 -2.16
CA LEU A 122 5.94 14.56 -2.55
C LEU A 122 6.84 15.71 -2.04
N GLN A 123 6.43 16.96 -2.23
CA GLN A 123 7.13 18.14 -1.72
C GLN A 123 7.25 18.15 -0.19
N LEU A 124 6.16 17.86 0.52
CA LEU A 124 6.19 17.73 1.98
C LEU A 124 7.19 16.66 2.42
N PHE A 125 7.16 15.50 1.78
CA PHE A 125 8.01 14.38 2.11
C PHE A 125 9.49 14.69 1.85
N GLU A 126 9.82 15.32 0.72
CA GLU A 126 11.17 15.79 0.43
C GLU A 126 11.68 16.76 1.50
N SER A 127 10.86 17.74 1.91
CA SER A 127 11.23 18.67 2.98
C SER A 127 11.40 18.01 4.35
N ALA A 128 10.73 16.88 4.58
CA ALA A 128 10.78 16.13 5.82
C ALA A 128 12.02 15.22 5.95
N LYS A 129 12.61 14.79 4.82
CA LYS A 129 13.72 13.81 4.78
C LYS A 129 14.82 14.03 5.83
N PRO A 130 15.33 15.26 6.07
CA PRO A 130 16.40 15.48 7.06
C PRO A 130 16.02 15.11 8.49
N MET A 131 14.73 14.99 8.80
CA MET A 131 14.21 14.71 10.15
C MET A 131 13.71 13.26 10.31
N LEU A 132 13.87 12.43 9.29
CA LEU A 132 13.36 11.07 9.22
C LEU A 132 14.50 10.04 9.25
N ASP A 133 14.19 8.86 9.78
CA ASP A 133 15.09 7.71 9.70
C ASP A 133 14.97 7.07 8.30
N LEU A 134 15.90 7.41 7.42
CA LEU A 134 15.94 6.89 6.04
C LEU A 134 16.42 5.43 5.96
N SER A 135 16.85 4.83 7.07
CA SER A 135 17.19 3.41 7.13
C SER A 135 15.95 2.52 7.35
N ASP A 136 14.80 3.11 7.66
CA ASP A 136 13.56 2.38 7.90
C ASP A 136 13.06 1.68 6.62
N PRO A 137 12.93 0.34 6.59
CA PRO A 137 12.58 -0.38 5.38
C PRO A 137 11.22 0.01 4.80
N PHE A 138 10.24 0.39 5.62
CA PHE A 138 8.96 0.87 5.09
C PHE A 138 9.13 2.18 4.35
N LEU A 139 9.99 3.06 4.84
CA LEU A 139 10.25 4.33 4.19
C LEU A 139 10.91 4.16 2.83
N MET A 140 11.82 3.19 2.73
CA MET A 140 12.49 2.86 1.47
C MET A 140 11.53 2.36 0.38
N THR A 141 10.34 1.87 0.74
CA THR A 141 9.31 1.48 -0.25
C THR A 141 8.62 2.67 -0.90
N ALA A 142 8.68 3.88 -0.31
CA ALA A 142 7.87 5.02 -0.74
C ALA A 142 8.09 5.41 -2.21
N PRO A 143 9.33 5.51 -2.75
CA PRO A 143 9.56 5.83 -4.16
C PRO A 143 8.97 4.78 -5.12
N ILE A 144 9.05 3.49 -4.76
CA ILE A 144 8.46 2.40 -5.55
C ILE A 144 6.95 2.57 -5.60
N VAL A 145 6.30 2.83 -4.45
CA VAL A 145 4.84 3.02 -4.40
C VAL A 145 4.42 4.27 -5.17
N ASP A 146 5.20 5.35 -5.12
CA ASP A 146 4.95 6.57 -5.90
C ASP A 146 4.94 6.28 -7.41
N ARG A 147 5.95 5.52 -7.90
CA ARG A 147 6.03 5.09 -9.30
C ARG A 147 4.92 4.12 -9.68
N VAL A 148 4.60 3.14 -8.83
CA VAL A 148 3.48 2.21 -9.04
C VAL A 148 2.14 2.94 -9.13
N ALA A 149 1.89 3.92 -8.27
CA ALA A 149 0.69 4.74 -8.31
C ALA A 149 0.59 5.56 -9.61
N SER A 150 1.72 6.15 -10.04
CA SER A 150 1.82 6.84 -11.33
C SER A 150 1.51 5.91 -12.50
N LEU A 151 2.14 4.73 -12.55
CA LEU A 151 1.94 3.70 -13.57
C LEU A 151 0.46 3.26 -13.64
N ARG A 152 -0.15 2.97 -12.50
CA ARG A 152 -1.58 2.60 -12.41
C ARG A 152 -2.51 3.70 -12.88
N SER A 153 -2.14 4.97 -12.71
CA SER A 153 -3.00 6.10 -13.11
C SER A 153 -3.10 6.31 -14.63
N ARG A 154 -2.11 5.82 -15.38
CA ARG A 154 -2.01 6.05 -16.83
C ARG A 154 -2.21 4.79 -17.69
N ILE A 155 -2.14 3.59 -17.10
CA ILE A 155 -2.24 2.31 -17.84
C ILE A 155 -3.50 2.20 -18.71
N GLU A 156 -4.66 2.68 -18.25
CA GLU A 156 -5.92 2.58 -19.00
C GLU A 156 -6.01 3.55 -20.18
N ARG A 157 -5.18 4.60 -20.17
CA ARG A 157 -5.17 5.67 -21.19
C ARG A 157 -4.02 5.52 -22.17
N VAL A 158 -3.24 4.45 -22.06
CA VAL A 158 -2.05 4.25 -22.89
C VAL A 158 -2.45 3.94 -24.33
N HIS A 159 -1.82 4.65 -25.27
CA HIS A 159 -1.89 4.31 -26.69
C HIS A 159 -1.07 3.06 -26.98
N ASP A 160 -1.43 2.32 -28.03
CA ASP A 160 -0.79 1.04 -28.37
C ASP A 160 0.73 1.17 -28.54
N GLN A 161 1.18 2.22 -29.24
CA GLN A 161 2.60 2.55 -29.45
C GLN A 161 3.43 2.75 -28.17
N ASN A 162 2.78 3.02 -27.03
CA ASN A 162 3.46 3.25 -25.74
C ASN A 162 3.37 2.02 -24.80
N ARG A 163 2.83 0.87 -25.27
CA ARG A 163 2.69 -0.33 -24.43
C ARG A 163 4.04 -0.94 -24.06
N ARG A 164 5.01 -0.88 -24.98
CA ARG A 164 6.38 -1.36 -24.75
C ARG A 164 7.02 -0.66 -23.56
N ASP A 165 6.90 0.66 -23.49
CA ASP A 165 7.42 1.45 -22.36
C ASP A 165 6.82 1.05 -21.02
N LEU A 166 5.52 0.70 -20.99
CA LEU A 166 4.88 0.20 -19.76
C LEU A 166 5.45 -1.14 -19.32
N VAL A 167 5.74 -2.04 -20.26
CA VAL A 167 6.35 -3.35 -19.96
C VAL A 167 7.73 -3.14 -19.34
N TRP A 168 8.57 -2.31 -19.97
CA TRP A 168 9.91 -2.03 -19.45
C TRP A 168 9.90 -1.34 -18.10
N GLU A 169 9.06 -0.31 -17.92
CA GLU A 169 8.95 0.36 -16.63
C GLU A 169 8.48 -0.60 -15.52
N ALA A 170 7.60 -1.54 -15.84
CA ALA A 170 7.13 -2.54 -14.89
C ALA A 170 8.20 -3.58 -14.54
N LEU A 171 8.99 -4.03 -15.53
CA LEU A 171 10.12 -4.92 -15.31
C LEU A 171 11.18 -4.25 -14.42
N ASP A 172 11.53 -2.99 -14.71
CA ASP A 172 12.47 -2.21 -13.91
C ASP A 172 11.99 -2.07 -12.46
N LEU A 173 10.71 -1.75 -12.27
CA LEU A 173 10.10 -1.67 -10.94
C LEU A 173 10.07 -3.02 -10.22
N ASP A 174 9.88 -4.14 -10.93
CA ASP A 174 9.88 -5.47 -10.30
C ASP A 174 11.28 -5.82 -9.79
N ILE A 175 12.31 -5.52 -10.59
CA ILE A 175 13.72 -5.68 -10.23
C ILE A 175 14.07 -4.79 -9.03
N GLU A 176 13.67 -3.52 -9.04
CA GLU A 176 13.90 -2.60 -7.93
C GLU A 176 13.23 -3.10 -6.64
N THR A 177 11.98 -3.57 -6.74
CA THR A 177 11.22 -4.12 -5.60
C THR A 177 11.87 -5.39 -5.05
N LEU A 178 12.37 -6.27 -5.92
CA LEU A 178 13.11 -7.47 -5.52
C LEU A 178 14.41 -7.11 -4.78
N ARG A 179 15.20 -6.18 -5.33
CA ARG A 179 16.46 -5.72 -4.72
C ARG A 179 16.23 -5.12 -3.35
N LEU A 180 15.15 -4.34 -3.19
CA LEU A 180 14.79 -3.75 -1.90
C LEU A 180 14.51 -4.83 -0.84
N GLY A 181 13.83 -5.92 -1.21
CA GLY A 181 13.64 -7.07 -0.32
C GLY A 181 14.96 -7.77 0.03
N GLN A 182 15.88 -7.90 -0.91
CA GLN A 182 17.18 -8.56 -0.69
C GLN A 182 18.13 -7.74 0.21
N GLY A 183 17.98 -6.41 0.22
CA GLY A 183 18.86 -5.49 0.95
C GLY A 183 18.50 -5.24 2.42
N VAL A 184 17.47 -5.90 2.98
CA VAL A 184 17.08 -5.67 4.39
C VAL A 184 18.02 -6.35 5.38
N ALA A 185 18.12 -5.76 6.57
CA ALA A 185 18.88 -6.33 7.69
C ALA A 185 18.32 -7.69 8.15
N GLU A 186 19.15 -8.46 8.86
CA GLU A 186 18.82 -9.83 9.30
C GLU A 186 17.55 -9.90 10.16
N ASP A 187 17.30 -8.89 11.00
CA ASP A 187 16.11 -8.78 11.85
C ASP A 187 14.80 -8.50 11.09
N TRP A 188 14.88 -8.29 9.77
CA TRP A 188 13.75 -8.18 8.87
C TRP A 188 13.53 -9.42 8.00
N LYS A 189 14.50 -10.33 7.92
CA LYS A 189 14.41 -11.51 7.07
C LYS A 189 13.43 -12.53 7.66
N PHE A 190 12.66 -13.16 6.78
CA PHE A 190 11.78 -14.27 7.15
C PHE A 190 12.49 -15.61 6.93
N THR A 191 12.03 -16.64 7.62
CA THR A 191 12.57 -18.00 7.48
C THR A 191 11.46 -18.99 7.15
N ALA A 192 11.77 -20.05 6.40
CA ALA A 192 10.86 -21.17 6.24
C ALA A 192 10.84 -22.01 7.53
N ARG A 193 9.66 -22.46 7.97
CA ARG A 193 9.56 -23.44 9.06
C ARG A 193 10.05 -24.81 8.57
N LEU A 194 10.79 -25.53 9.42
CA LEU A 194 11.33 -26.86 9.10
C LEU A 194 10.20 -27.92 9.02
N PRO A 195 10.37 -28.99 8.21
CA PRO A 195 9.47 -30.14 8.22
C PRO A 195 9.34 -30.71 9.65
N GLY A 196 8.11 -30.82 10.16
CA GLY A 196 7.82 -31.29 11.52
C GLY A 196 7.53 -30.18 12.55
N GLN A 197 7.85 -28.91 12.24
CA GLN A 197 7.32 -27.77 13.01
C GLN A 197 5.88 -27.51 12.56
N SER A 198 4.93 -28.20 13.17
CA SER A 198 3.51 -28.12 12.79
C SER A 198 2.96 -26.69 12.96
N SER A 199 2.59 -26.08 11.83
CA SER A 199 1.62 -24.98 11.79
C SER A 199 0.28 -25.54 11.37
N ARG A 200 -0.80 -25.15 12.04
CA ARG A 200 -2.18 -25.45 11.58
C ARG A 200 -2.51 -24.79 10.25
N LEU A 201 -1.73 -23.78 9.85
CA LEU A 201 -1.89 -23.00 8.65
C LEU A 201 -0.63 -23.22 7.81
N THR A 202 -0.68 -24.13 6.84
CA THR A 202 0.38 -24.27 5.83
C THR A 202 -0.26 -24.14 4.46
N TYR A 203 0.47 -23.57 3.50
CA TYR A 203 0.02 -23.52 2.11
C TYR A 203 1.02 -24.28 1.25
N LYS A 204 0.56 -25.34 0.56
CA LYS A 204 1.41 -26.28 -0.19
C LYS A 204 2.60 -26.81 0.63
N GLY A 205 2.40 -27.06 1.93
CA GLY A 205 3.45 -27.54 2.84
C GLY A 205 4.47 -26.48 3.25
N ILE A 206 4.31 -25.22 2.84
CA ILE A 206 5.17 -24.09 3.21
C ILE A 206 4.50 -23.28 4.32
N SER A 207 5.29 -22.88 5.30
CA SER A 207 4.92 -21.88 6.32
C SER A 207 6.11 -20.97 6.58
N LEU A 208 5.89 -19.66 6.47
CA LEU A 208 6.93 -18.66 6.67
C LEU A 208 6.83 -18.08 8.09
N ARG A 209 7.96 -17.93 8.76
CA ARG A 209 8.09 -17.28 10.06
C ARG A 209 8.68 -15.90 9.87
N TYR A 210 8.01 -14.90 10.43
CA TYR A 210 8.46 -13.52 10.43
C TYR A 210 8.91 -13.11 11.83
N PRO A 211 9.97 -12.30 11.96
CA PRO A 211 10.46 -11.82 13.25
C PRO A 211 9.49 -10.83 13.92
N SER A 212 8.62 -10.18 13.14
CA SER A 212 7.59 -9.28 13.66
C SER A 212 6.42 -9.14 12.67
N LEU A 213 5.27 -8.66 13.17
CA LEU A 213 4.15 -8.26 12.31
C LEU A 213 4.56 -7.14 11.33
N ARG A 214 5.52 -6.30 11.73
CA ARG A 214 6.07 -5.24 10.90
C ARG A 214 6.82 -5.82 9.69
N ALA A 215 7.70 -6.79 9.92
CA ALA A 215 8.40 -7.50 8.84
C ALA A 215 7.43 -8.26 7.93
N LEU A 216 6.43 -8.97 8.50
CA LEU A 216 5.37 -9.62 7.72
C LEU A 216 4.67 -8.66 6.76
N ARG A 217 4.23 -7.50 7.27
CA ARG A 217 3.55 -6.48 6.47
C ARG A 217 4.45 -5.92 5.37
N TYR A 218 5.73 -5.71 5.67
CA TYR A 218 6.72 -5.23 4.71
C TYR A 218 6.88 -6.21 3.54
N TRP A 219 7.17 -7.48 3.84
CA TRP A 219 7.35 -8.50 2.80
C TRP A 219 6.07 -8.72 1.98
N ASN A 220 4.90 -8.72 2.61
CA ASN A 220 3.65 -8.81 1.87
C ASN A 220 3.40 -7.58 0.98
N ALA A 221 3.76 -6.38 1.43
CA ALA A 221 3.66 -5.19 0.58
C ALA A 221 4.53 -5.31 -0.68
N LEU A 222 5.79 -5.75 -0.54
CA LEU A 222 6.66 -6.00 -1.69
C LEU A 222 6.06 -7.03 -2.64
N ARG A 223 5.56 -8.16 -2.12
CA ARG A 223 4.94 -9.21 -2.96
C ARG A 223 3.72 -8.72 -3.71
N ILE A 224 2.84 -7.95 -3.07
CA ILE A 224 1.65 -7.39 -3.72
C ILE A 224 2.04 -6.42 -4.84
N ILE A 225 3.07 -5.58 -4.63
CA ILE A 225 3.62 -4.72 -5.68
C ILE A 225 4.12 -5.57 -6.85
N ARG A 226 4.96 -6.57 -6.58
CA ARG A 226 5.52 -7.46 -7.62
C ARG A 226 4.44 -8.25 -8.36
N MET A 227 3.40 -8.72 -7.66
CA MET A 227 2.26 -9.38 -8.30
C MET A 227 1.59 -8.44 -9.30
N PHE A 228 1.28 -7.20 -8.90
CA PHE A 228 0.73 -6.21 -9.82
C PHE A 228 1.64 -5.97 -11.04
N LEU A 229 2.95 -5.82 -10.83
CA LEU A 229 3.90 -5.55 -11.90
C LEU A 229 4.00 -6.72 -12.89
N ASN A 230 4.06 -7.97 -12.39
CA ASN A 230 4.10 -9.15 -13.25
C ASN A 230 2.76 -9.37 -13.99
N ASP A 231 1.62 -9.09 -13.36
CA ASP A 231 0.32 -9.07 -14.04
C ASP A 231 0.30 -8.04 -15.17
N LEU A 232 0.83 -6.84 -14.92
CA LEU A 232 0.93 -5.78 -15.91
C LEU A 232 1.80 -6.18 -17.10
N VAL A 233 3.00 -6.73 -16.84
CA VAL A 233 3.89 -7.26 -17.89
C VAL A 233 3.13 -8.28 -18.73
N TRP A 234 2.49 -9.28 -18.10
CA TRP A 234 1.75 -10.30 -18.82
C TRP A 234 0.60 -9.73 -19.68
N VAL A 235 -0.22 -8.84 -19.12
CA VAL A 235 -1.36 -8.23 -19.81
C VAL A 235 -0.91 -7.37 -20.98
N GLN A 236 0.11 -6.53 -20.81
CA GLN A 236 0.57 -5.65 -21.88
C GLN A 236 1.31 -6.43 -22.98
N SER A 237 2.18 -7.38 -22.63
CA SER A 237 2.80 -8.28 -23.61
C SER A 237 1.76 -9.06 -24.41
N SER A 238 0.66 -9.50 -23.78
CA SER A 238 -0.44 -10.16 -24.50
C SER A 238 -1.07 -9.26 -25.56
N LYS A 239 -1.27 -7.98 -25.24
CA LYS A 239 -1.85 -7.01 -26.18
C LYS A 239 -0.90 -6.71 -27.34
N ILE A 240 0.40 -6.60 -27.05
CA ILE A 240 1.43 -6.38 -28.09
C ILE A 240 1.47 -7.59 -29.04
N LEU A 241 1.49 -8.82 -28.51
CA LEU A 241 1.45 -10.04 -29.34
C LEU A 241 0.18 -10.15 -30.19
N GLN A 242 -0.97 -9.70 -29.69
CA GLN A 242 -2.22 -9.68 -30.45
C GLN A 242 -2.22 -8.65 -31.59
N GLN A 243 -1.56 -7.51 -31.39
CA GLN A 243 -1.46 -6.44 -32.39
C GLN A 243 -0.35 -6.71 -33.41
N GLY A 244 0.64 -7.52 -33.03
CA GLY A 244 1.92 -7.65 -33.74
C GLY A 244 2.91 -6.63 -33.17
N PRO A 245 4.09 -7.05 -32.68
CA PRO A 245 5.16 -6.13 -32.32
C PRO A 245 5.58 -5.26 -33.52
N ASP A 246 6.15 -4.09 -33.24
CA ASP A 246 6.75 -3.24 -34.28
C ASP A 246 7.88 -4.00 -35.00
N LEU A 247 8.11 -3.67 -36.28
CA LEU A 247 9.07 -4.41 -37.13
C LEU A 247 10.52 -4.39 -36.62
N ASP A 248 10.88 -3.36 -35.84
CA ASP A 248 12.19 -3.18 -35.21
C ASP A 248 12.23 -3.66 -33.75
N ASP A 249 11.13 -4.25 -33.25
CA ASP A 249 11.03 -4.75 -31.89
C ASP A 249 11.41 -6.23 -31.79
N GLU A 250 12.68 -6.48 -31.46
CA GLU A 250 13.23 -7.82 -31.24
C GLU A 250 12.90 -8.41 -29.85
N THR A 251 12.01 -7.78 -29.07
CA THR A 251 11.70 -8.23 -27.71
C THR A 251 10.93 -9.57 -27.71
N ASP A 252 11.43 -10.56 -26.97
CA ASP A 252 10.71 -11.84 -26.77
C ASP A 252 9.57 -11.69 -25.76
N TYR A 253 8.41 -11.24 -26.24
CA TYR A 253 7.22 -11.06 -25.43
C TYR A 253 6.63 -12.37 -24.89
N GLU A 254 6.90 -13.52 -25.53
CA GLU A 254 6.44 -14.83 -25.05
C GLU A 254 7.27 -15.30 -23.85
N GLU A 255 8.59 -15.08 -23.87
CA GLU A 255 9.47 -15.31 -22.73
C GLU A 255 9.06 -14.42 -21.55
N LEU A 256 8.78 -13.13 -21.81
CA LEU A 256 8.31 -12.20 -20.76
C LEU A 256 7.01 -12.68 -20.11
N GLN A 257 6.03 -13.16 -20.90
CA GLN A 257 4.80 -13.73 -20.35
C GLN A 257 5.08 -14.99 -19.50
N THR A 258 5.97 -15.87 -19.97
CA THR A 258 6.35 -17.09 -19.26
C THR A 258 7.01 -16.78 -17.93
N SER A 259 7.94 -15.82 -17.92
CA SER A 259 8.62 -15.32 -16.72
C SER A 259 7.63 -14.69 -15.74
N ALA A 260 6.76 -13.80 -16.22
CA ALA A 260 5.75 -13.13 -15.40
C ALA A 260 4.79 -14.13 -14.72
N LYS A 261 4.33 -15.16 -15.45
CA LYS A 261 3.46 -16.20 -14.91
C LYS A 261 4.17 -17.07 -13.87
N ARG A 262 5.46 -17.37 -14.08
CA ARG A 262 6.29 -18.10 -13.12
C ARG A 262 6.45 -17.29 -11.83
N ASN A 263 6.82 -16.02 -11.94
CA ASN A 263 6.96 -15.12 -10.81
C ASN A 263 5.65 -14.99 -10.02
N MET A 264 4.53 -14.77 -10.71
CA MET A 264 3.20 -14.68 -10.10
C MET A 264 2.88 -15.95 -9.29
N SER A 265 3.16 -17.12 -9.85
CA SER A 265 2.89 -18.41 -9.18
C SER A 265 3.68 -18.55 -7.87
N THR A 266 4.95 -18.14 -7.85
CA THR A 266 5.78 -18.11 -6.63
C THR A 266 5.26 -17.10 -5.62
N LEU A 267 4.96 -15.88 -6.05
CA LEU A 267 4.50 -14.80 -5.17
C LEU A 267 3.18 -15.14 -4.46
N VAL A 268 2.22 -15.74 -5.18
CA VAL A 268 0.95 -16.22 -4.61
C VAL A 268 1.20 -17.25 -3.50
N VAL A 269 2.09 -18.21 -3.75
CA VAL A 269 2.45 -19.23 -2.75
C VAL A 269 3.03 -18.58 -1.49
N GLU A 270 3.95 -17.64 -1.64
CA GLU A 270 4.58 -16.97 -0.51
C GLU A 270 3.60 -16.10 0.29
N VAL A 271 2.71 -15.36 -0.37
CA VAL A 271 1.66 -14.57 0.32
C VAL A 271 0.76 -15.48 1.14
N LEU A 272 0.29 -16.59 0.56
CA LEU A 272 -0.59 -17.53 1.25
C LEU A 272 0.14 -18.29 2.37
N ALA A 273 1.43 -18.60 2.19
CA ALA A 273 2.27 -19.20 3.22
C ALA A 273 2.63 -18.22 4.37
N SER A 274 2.31 -16.93 4.21
CA SER A 274 2.54 -15.89 5.22
C SER A 274 1.37 -15.71 6.19
N CYS A 275 0.22 -16.35 5.93
CA CYS A 275 -0.97 -16.30 6.79
C CYS A 275 -0.88 -17.23 8.03
N ALA A 276 0.33 -17.69 8.39
CA ALA A 276 0.59 -18.90 9.18
C ALA A 276 1.46 -18.70 10.44
#